data_AF-A0A966I2J3-F1
#
_entry.id   AF-A0A966I2J3-F1
#
_cell.length_a   1.000
_cell.length_b   1.000
_cell.length_c   1.000
_cell.angle_alpha   90.00
_cell.angle_beta   90.00
_cell.angle_gamma   90.00
#
_symmetry.space_group_name_H-M   'P 1'
#
loop_
_entity.id
_entity.type
_entity.pdbx_description
1 polymer ?
#
loop_
_entity_poly.entity_id
_entity_poly.type
_entity_poly.pdbx_seq_one_letter_code
_entity_poly.pdbx_strand_id
1 'polypeptide(L)'
;MRPGEPGLNPAAQAGRQAAASAGATRVIVVHSDLPLAEALLPLAGTQTDVVVVPDRHHDGTNALVVPATGEFDFCYGPGSASLHQAQAAQRGLSCAVVERADLALDLDTPDDLAALRGLDQR
;
A
#
# COMPACT_ATOMS: atom_id res chain seq x y z
N MET A 1 -14.26 5.45 14.83
CA MET A 1 -14.39 4.03 14.44
C MET A 1 -15.38 3.37 15.38
N ARG A 2 -16.40 2.66 14.88
CA ARG A 2 -17.34 1.93 15.74
C ARG A 2 -16.69 0.59 16.16
N PRO A 3 -16.78 0.16 17.43
CA PRO A 3 -16.35 -1.17 17.83
C PRO A 3 -17.15 -2.23 17.05
N GLY A 4 -16.48 -3.04 16.22
CA GLY A 4 -17.09 -4.16 15.49
C GLY A 4 -17.05 -4.08 13.96
N GLU A 5 -16.67 -2.94 13.38
CA GLU A 5 -16.40 -2.87 11.93
C GLU A 5 -14.98 -3.42 11.64
N PRO A 6 -14.80 -4.26 10.61
CA PRO A 6 -13.48 -4.78 10.27
C PRO A 6 -12.53 -3.61 9.94
N GLY A 7 -11.35 -3.60 10.57
CA GLY A 7 -10.32 -2.60 10.29
C GLY A 7 -9.74 -2.72 8.87
N LEU A 8 -8.75 -1.87 8.57
CA LEU A 8 -8.10 -1.79 7.25
C LEU A 8 -7.57 -3.15 6.75
N ASN A 9 -6.94 -3.94 7.62
CA ASN A 9 -6.37 -5.24 7.25
C ASN A 9 -7.44 -6.26 6.76
N PRO A 10 -8.52 -6.53 7.53
CA PRO A 10 -9.65 -7.32 7.03
C PRO A 10 -10.28 -6.78 5.73
N ALA A 11 -10.40 -5.46 5.57
CA ALA A 11 -10.98 -4.87 4.37
C ALA A 11 -10.10 -5.11 3.13
N ALA A 12 -8.78 -4.90 3.26
CA ALA A 12 -7.81 -5.20 2.21
C ALA A 12 -7.83 -6.70 1.85
N GLN A 13 -7.95 -7.58 2.86
CA GLN A 13 -8.06 -9.02 2.65
C GLN A 13 -9.33 -9.41 1.88
N ALA A 14 -10.48 -8.83 2.24
CA ALA A 14 -11.73 -9.06 1.52
C ALA A 14 -11.63 -8.59 0.05
N GLY A 15 -11.03 -7.42 -0.18
CA GLY A 15 -10.76 -6.92 -1.53
C GLY A 15 -9.87 -7.85 -2.35
N ARG A 16 -8.79 -8.37 -1.75
CA ARG A 16 -7.90 -9.34 -2.39
C ARG A 16 -8.64 -10.64 -2.77
N GLN A 17 -9.47 -11.16 -1.87
CA GLN A 17 -10.27 -12.37 -2.13
C GLN A 17 -11.29 -12.17 -3.27
N ALA A 18 -11.94 -11.02 -3.33
CA ALA A 18 -12.85 -10.67 -4.41
C ALA A 18 -12.12 -10.59 -5.75
N ALA A 19 -10.95 -9.94 -5.79
CA ALA A 19 -10.12 -9.84 -6.99
C ALA A 19 -9.63 -11.22 -7.47
N ALA A 20 -9.18 -12.08 -6.55
CA ALA A 20 -8.79 -13.45 -6.87
C ALA A 20 -9.96 -14.26 -7.45
N SER A 21 -11.15 -14.11 -6.87
CA SER A 21 -12.38 -14.77 -7.37
C SER A 21 -12.79 -14.27 -8.76
N ALA A 22 -12.41 -13.04 -9.12
CA ALA A 22 -12.57 -12.48 -10.47
C ALA A 22 -11.44 -12.88 -11.44
N GLY A 23 -10.49 -13.72 -11.03
CA GLY A 23 -9.39 -14.20 -11.87
C GLY A 23 -8.16 -13.28 -11.92
N ALA A 24 -8.08 -12.29 -11.04
CA ALA A 24 -6.86 -11.49 -10.93
C ALA A 24 -5.69 -12.34 -10.42
N THR A 25 -4.49 -12.08 -10.92
CA THR A 25 -3.25 -12.75 -10.47
C THR A 25 -2.48 -11.90 -9.46
N ARG A 26 -2.69 -10.58 -9.47
CA ARG A 26 -2.09 -9.59 -8.58
C ARG A 26 -3.11 -8.55 -8.16
N VAL A 27 -2.89 -7.96 -7.00
CA VAL A 27 -3.72 -6.88 -6.45
C VAL A 27 -2.81 -5.72 -6.08
N ILE A 28 -3.24 -4.52 -6.42
CA ILE A 28 -2.70 -3.28 -5.88
C ILE A 28 -3.69 -2.78 -4.83
N VAL A 29 -3.23 -2.61 -3.60
CA VAL A 29 -3.94 -1.88 -2.56
C VAL A 29 -3.34 -0.49 -2.47
N VAL A 30 -4.17 0.54 -2.48
CA VAL A 30 -3.74 1.95 -2.47
C VAL A 30 -4.60 2.71 -1.46
N HIS A 31 -3.95 3.53 -0.64
CA HIS A 31 -4.64 4.44 0.27
C HIS A 31 -5.42 5.51 -0.50
N SER A 32 -6.61 5.88 -0.01
CA SER A 32 -7.55 6.75 -0.73
C SER A 32 -7.27 8.24 -0.58
N ASP A 33 -6.37 8.60 0.32
CA ASP A 33 -6.04 9.95 0.74
C ASP A 33 -4.68 10.41 0.21
N LEU A 34 -4.29 9.87 -0.96
CA LEU A 34 -3.09 10.24 -1.70
C LEU A 34 -3.46 11.27 -2.79
N PRO A 35 -3.53 12.59 -2.50
CA PRO A 35 -4.01 13.62 -3.42
C PRO A 35 -3.14 13.78 -4.67
N LEU A 36 -1.88 13.34 -4.60
CA LEU A 36 -0.91 13.45 -5.68
C LEU A 36 -0.88 12.19 -6.56
N ALA A 37 -1.58 11.11 -6.20
CA ALA A 37 -1.43 9.81 -6.83
C ALA A 37 -1.66 9.87 -8.34
N GLU A 38 -0.65 9.45 -9.10
CA GLU A 38 -0.71 9.35 -10.56
C GLU A 38 -0.87 7.88 -11.00
N ALA A 39 -0.41 7.55 -12.21
CA ALA A 39 -0.55 6.23 -12.82
C ALA A 39 -0.03 5.10 -11.90
N LEU A 40 -0.96 4.22 -11.47
CA LEU A 40 -0.70 3.07 -10.59
C LEU A 40 -0.27 1.81 -11.34
N LEU A 41 -0.70 1.67 -12.61
CA LEU A 41 -0.43 0.49 -13.43
C LEU A 41 1.06 0.10 -13.54
N PRO A 42 2.03 1.04 -13.58
CA PRO A 42 3.45 0.69 -13.56
C PRO A 42 3.87 -0.19 -12.36
N LEU A 43 3.20 -0.07 -11.21
CA LEU A 43 3.50 -0.90 -10.03
C LEU A 43 3.19 -2.39 -10.28
N ALA A 44 2.14 -2.68 -11.04
CA ALA A 44 1.79 -4.05 -11.43
C ALA A 44 2.62 -4.60 -12.60
N GLY A 45 3.41 -3.76 -13.28
CA GLY A 45 4.32 -4.19 -14.34
C GLY A 45 5.66 -4.76 -13.83
N THR A 46 5.92 -4.66 -12.53
CA THR A 46 7.14 -5.18 -11.91
C THR A 46 7.18 -6.71 -11.96
N GLN A 47 8.37 -7.30 -12.11
CA GLN A 47 8.56 -8.76 -12.02
C GLN A 47 8.68 -9.26 -10.56
N THR A 48 8.39 -8.39 -9.60
CA THR A 48 8.53 -8.65 -8.17
C THR A 48 7.20 -9.08 -7.57
N ASP A 49 7.18 -10.09 -6.72
CA ASP A 49 5.94 -10.61 -6.12
C ASP A 49 5.26 -9.56 -5.24
N VAL A 50 6.06 -8.93 -4.37
CA VAL A 50 5.62 -7.90 -3.43
C VAL A 50 6.30 -6.56 -3.74
N VAL A 51 5.50 -5.50 -3.89
CA VAL A 51 6.01 -4.13 -4.03
C VAL A 51 5.46 -3.27 -2.91
N VAL A 52 6.34 -2.75 -2.07
CA VAL A 52 6.00 -1.82 -0.98
C VAL A 52 6.30 -0.41 -1.45
N VAL A 53 5.28 0.44 -1.49
CA VAL A 53 5.43 1.89 -1.68
C VAL A 53 5.18 2.53 -0.32
N PRO A 54 6.23 3.02 0.36
CA PRO A 54 6.10 3.56 1.70
C PRO A 54 5.44 4.94 1.71
N ASP A 55 5.03 5.38 2.90
CA ASP A 55 4.80 6.80 3.17
C ASP A 55 6.12 7.60 3.13
N ARG A 56 6.05 8.92 3.24
CA ARG A 56 7.22 9.82 3.26
C ARG A 56 8.14 9.65 4.49
N HIS A 57 7.69 8.90 5.50
CA HIS A 57 8.42 8.64 6.74
C HIS A 57 9.08 7.26 6.76
N HIS A 58 8.88 6.46 5.71
CA HIS A 58 9.34 5.08 5.59
C HIS A 58 8.84 4.14 6.69
N ASP A 59 7.69 4.45 7.30
CA ASP A 59 7.09 3.66 8.37
C ASP A 59 5.83 2.92 7.88
N GLY A 60 4.88 3.68 7.33
CA GLY A 60 3.65 3.21 6.72
C GLY A 60 3.82 2.67 5.30
N THR A 61 2.77 2.03 4.77
CA THR A 61 2.67 1.57 3.38
C THR A 61 1.49 2.26 2.71
N ASN A 62 1.74 3.14 1.74
CA ASN A 62 0.69 3.89 1.03
C ASN A 62 0.16 3.14 -0.19
N ALA A 63 1.00 2.33 -0.83
CA ALA A 63 0.55 1.34 -1.80
C ALA A 63 1.31 0.02 -1.66
N LEU A 64 0.60 -1.07 -1.94
CA LEU A 64 1.13 -2.42 -1.80
C LEU A 64 0.66 -3.28 -2.97
N VAL A 65 1.61 -3.88 -3.68
CA VAL A 65 1.33 -4.92 -4.68
C VAL A 65 1.62 -6.28 -4.07
N VAL A 66 0.68 -7.21 -4.20
CA VAL A 66 0.83 -8.60 -3.74
C VAL A 66 0.21 -9.59 -4.74
N PRO A 67 0.59 -10.87 -4.70
CA PRO A 67 -0.15 -11.92 -5.38
C PRO A 67 -1.62 -11.97 -4.91
N ALA A 68 -2.54 -12.12 -5.85
CA ALA A 68 -3.98 -12.21 -5.54
C ALA A 68 -4.31 -13.49 -4.75
N THR A 69 -3.55 -14.56 -5.00
CA THR A 69 -3.66 -15.86 -4.33
C THR A 69 -2.40 -16.18 -3.54
N GLY A 70 -2.53 -17.05 -2.54
CA GLY A 70 -1.42 -17.48 -1.71
C GLY A 70 -1.36 -16.74 -0.38
N GLU A 71 -0.39 -17.14 0.42
CA GLU A 71 -0.24 -16.62 1.77
C GLU A 71 0.41 -15.23 1.71
N PHE A 72 -0.39 -14.17 1.93
CA PHE A 72 0.09 -12.83 2.31
C PHE A 72 -0.94 -12.19 3.25
N ASP A 73 -0.52 -11.65 4.38
CA ASP A 73 -1.36 -10.97 5.37
C ASP A 73 -1.09 -9.46 5.33
N PHE A 74 -2.16 -8.67 5.33
CA PHE A 74 -2.03 -7.21 5.44
C PHE A 74 -1.72 -6.82 6.89
N CYS A 75 -0.69 -6.01 7.07
CA CYS A 75 -0.18 -5.54 8.36
C CYS A 75 -0.13 -4.01 8.43
N TYR A 76 -1.11 -3.32 7.85
CA TYR A 76 -1.22 -1.86 7.90
C TYR A 76 -1.28 -1.34 9.33
N GLY A 77 -0.69 -0.15 9.51
CA GLY A 77 -0.43 0.50 10.79
C GLY A 77 1.03 0.91 10.93
N PRO A 78 1.46 1.32 12.14
CA PRO A 78 2.84 1.69 12.43
C PRO A 78 3.82 0.56 12.07
N GLY A 79 4.90 0.91 11.36
CA GLY A 79 5.93 -0.03 10.90
C GLY A 79 5.49 -1.00 9.80
N SER A 80 4.32 -0.77 9.19
CA SER A 80 3.77 -1.68 8.18
C SER A 80 4.69 -1.92 6.98
N ALA A 81 5.48 -0.93 6.56
CA ALA A 81 6.44 -1.11 5.46
C ALA A 81 7.47 -2.20 5.79
N SER A 82 8.00 -2.19 7.03
CA SER A 82 8.96 -3.19 7.49
C SER A 82 8.30 -4.56 7.70
N LEU A 83 7.08 -4.58 8.23
CA LEU A 83 6.33 -5.83 8.43
C LEU A 83 5.99 -6.52 7.11
N HIS A 84 5.58 -5.77 6.08
CA HIS A 84 5.31 -6.32 4.75
C HIS A 84 6.58 -6.88 4.09
N GLN A 85 7.72 -6.17 4.20
CA GLN A 85 9.01 -6.66 3.70
C GLN A 85 9.46 -7.94 4.40
N ALA A 86 9.39 -7.98 5.74
CA ALA A 86 9.76 -9.14 6.53
C ALA A 86 8.88 -10.36 6.19
N GLN A 87 7.59 -10.14 5.99
CA GLN A 87 6.67 -11.19 5.61
C GLN A 87 6.95 -11.76 4.23
N ALA A 88 7.26 -10.90 3.24
CA ALA A 88 7.65 -11.36 1.91
C ALA A 88 8.90 -12.25 1.98
N ALA A 89 9.91 -11.83 2.75
CA ALA A 89 11.13 -12.62 2.97
C ALA A 89 10.85 -13.97 3.64
N GLN A 90 10.01 -13.99 4.68
CA GLN A 90 9.62 -15.23 5.38
C GLN A 90 8.90 -16.22 4.46
N ARG A 91 8.22 -15.73 3.42
CA ARG A 91 7.43 -16.54 2.47
C ARG A 91 8.18 -16.82 1.17
N GLY A 92 9.46 -16.45 1.08
CA GLY A 92 10.29 -16.64 -0.11
C GLY A 92 9.80 -15.83 -1.32
N LEU A 93 9.04 -14.76 -1.10
CA LEU A 93 8.55 -13.88 -2.14
C LEU A 93 9.60 -12.80 -2.43
N SER A 94 9.83 -12.53 -3.72
CA SER A 94 10.64 -11.37 -4.11
C SER A 94 9.95 -10.09 -3.65
N CYS A 95 10.72 -9.15 -3.10
CA CYS A 95 10.19 -7.90 -2.54
C CYS A 95 11.02 -6.71 -3.01
N ALA A 96 10.35 -5.62 -3.37
CA ALA A 96 10.96 -4.35 -3.74
C ALA A 96 10.28 -3.21 -2.98
N VAL A 97 11.09 -2.29 -2.47
CA VAL A 97 10.61 -1.01 -1.97
C VAL A 97 10.75 0.00 -3.11
N VAL A 98 9.66 0.67 -3.46
CA VAL A 98 9.60 1.62 -4.57
C VAL A 98 9.26 3.00 -4.04
N GLU A 99 10.20 3.93 -4.19
CA GLU A 99 10.01 5.34 -3.86
C GLU A 99 9.17 6.02 -4.95
N ARG A 100 7.98 6.52 -4.59
CA ARG A 100 7.06 7.24 -5.48
C ARG A 100 6.57 8.51 -4.80
N ALA A 101 7.13 9.66 -5.22
CA ALA A 101 6.83 10.95 -4.59
C ALA A 101 5.34 11.31 -4.65
N ASP A 102 4.64 10.89 -5.70
CA ASP A 102 3.19 11.08 -5.90
C ASP A 102 2.33 10.19 -4.99
N LEU A 103 2.90 9.13 -4.41
CA LEU A 103 2.23 8.20 -3.49
C LEU A 103 2.73 8.33 -2.05
N ALA A 104 3.77 9.12 -1.80
CA ALA A 104 4.41 9.22 -0.48
C ALA A 104 3.66 10.15 0.50
N LEU A 105 2.80 11.04 0.01
CA LEU A 105 2.04 11.99 0.82
C LEU A 105 0.58 11.55 0.97
N ASP A 106 0.28 10.94 2.10
CA ASP A 106 -1.06 10.74 2.67
C ASP A 106 -1.48 11.94 3.54
N LEU A 107 -2.80 12.14 3.70
CA LEU A 107 -3.36 13.34 4.32
C LEU A 107 -4.07 13.00 5.66
N ASP A 108 -3.28 12.76 6.69
CA ASP A 108 -3.77 12.40 8.03
C ASP A 108 -3.81 13.58 9.01
N THR A 109 -2.91 14.55 8.83
CA THR A 109 -2.61 15.62 9.79
C THR A 109 -2.65 17.00 9.14
N PRO A 110 -2.80 18.07 9.94
CA PRO A 110 -2.68 19.45 9.43
C PRO A 110 -1.33 19.74 8.75
N ASP A 111 -0.25 19.10 9.21
CA ASP A 111 1.08 19.25 8.63
C ASP A 111 1.14 18.66 7.21
N ASP A 112 0.38 17.59 6.94
CA ASP A 112 0.27 17.00 5.60
C ASP A 112 -0.41 17.95 4.62
N LEU A 113 -1.48 18.60 5.08
CA LEU A 113 -2.16 19.61 4.28
C LEU A 113 -1.28 20.84 4.03
N ALA A 114 -0.45 21.24 5.00
CA ALA A 114 0.53 22.30 4.82
C ALA A 114 1.61 21.90 3.79
N ALA A 115 2.09 20.66 3.85
CA ALA A 115 3.04 20.11 2.88
C ALA A 115 2.45 20.10 1.46
N LEU A 116 1.19 19.66 1.30
CA LEU A 116 0.50 19.68 0.00
C LEU A 116 0.42 21.10 -0.59
N ARG A 117 0.01 22.09 0.22
CA ARG A 117 -0.07 23.49 -0.22
C ARG A 117 1.29 24.07 -0.65
N GLY A 118 2.38 23.61 -0.05
CA GLY A 118 3.73 24.00 -0.43
C GLY A 118 4.16 23.47 -1.81
N LEU A 119 3.53 22.38 -2.28
CA LEU A 119 3.79 21.81 -3.61
C LEU A 119 2.99 22.53 -4.71
N ASP A 120 1.74 22.93 -4.43
CA ASP A 120 0.87 23.67 -5.38
C ASP A 120 1.38 25.08 -5.70
N GLN A 121 2.22 25.66 -4.85
CA GLN A 121 2.73 27.03 -5.00
C GLN A 121 4.04 27.11 -5.80
N ARG A 122 4.44 26.03 -6.47
CA ARG A 122 5.68 25.92 -7.26
C ARG A 122 5.46 26.02 -8.76
#